data_AF-A0A258E1U1-F1
#
_entry.id   AF-A0A258E1U1-F1
#
_cell.length_a   1.000
_cell.length_b   1.000
_cell.length_c   1.000
_cell.angle_alpha   90.00
_cell.angle_beta   90.00
_cell.angle_gamma   90.00
#
_symmetry.space_group_name_H-M   'P 1'
#
loop_
_entity.id
_entity.type
_entity.pdbx_description
1 polymer ?
#
loop_
_entity_poly.entity_id
_entity_poly.type
_entity_poly.pdbx_seq_one_letter_code
_entity_poly.pdbx_strand_id
1 'polypeptide(L)'
;MLPADAVSARLLLVQVYRAVLLRDPRLPADALPLDWPGLAARRLFARLYRSLSPLADAHIAARFEGRDGHLPAETAETATRLQSLSREIAN
;
A
#
# COMPACT_ATOMS: atom_id res chain seq x y z
N MET A 1 -16.41 2.89 8.04
CA MET A 1 -15.04 3.40 8.23
C MET A 1 -15.08 4.89 7.94
N LEU A 2 -14.62 5.74 8.85
CA LEU A 2 -14.54 7.18 8.59
C LEU A 2 -13.38 7.48 7.64
N PRO A 3 -13.39 8.62 6.92
CA PRO A 3 -12.29 8.95 6.00
C PRO A 3 -10.90 9.01 6.66
N ALA A 4 -10.83 9.50 7.91
CA ALA A 4 -9.60 9.54 8.69
C ALA A 4 -9.07 8.13 9.04
N ASP A 5 -9.97 7.17 9.28
CA ASP A 5 -9.60 5.78 9.57
C ASP A 5 -8.91 5.15 8.35
N ALA A 6 -9.30 5.51 7.13
CA ALA A 6 -8.67 5.00 5.91
C ALA A 6 -7.19 5.40 5.82
N VAL A 7 -6.87 6.65 6.20
CA VAL A 7 -5.49 7.15 6.24
C VAL A 7 -4.70 6.38 7.30
N SER A 8 -5.22 6.29 8.52
CA SER A 8 -4.62 5.56 9.63
C SER A 8 -4.37 4.08 9.27
N ALA A 9 -5.38 3.40 8.74
CA ALA A 9 -5.28 2.00 8.31
C ALA A 9 -4.24 1.80 7.21
N ARG A 10 -4.18 2.72 6.23
CA ARG A 10 -3.20 2.63 5.14
C ARG A 10 -1.77 2.82 5.65
N LEU A 11 -1.54 3.76 6.58
CA LEU A 11 -0.24 3.96 7.21
C LEU A 11 0.18 2.75 8.06
N LEU A 12 -0.74 2.21 8.86
CA LEU A 12 -0.49 1.00 9.65
C LEU A 12 -0.16 -0.20 8.76
N LEU A 13 -0.90 -0.38 7.66
CA LEU A 13 -0.63 -1.43 6.67
C LEU A 13 0.79 -1.33 6.10
N VAL A 14 1.22 -0.12 5.71
CA VAL A 14 2.59 0.13 5.24
C VAL A 14 3.62 -0.20 6.31
N GLN A 15 3.38 0.23 7.55
CA GLN A 15 4.31 0.01 8.65
C GLN A 15 4.47 -1.49 8.96
N VAL A 16 3.37 -2.22 9.06
CA VAL A 16 3.40 -3.67 9.30
C VAL A 16 4.08 -4.41 8.15
N TYR A 17 3.76 -4.06 6.91
CA TYR A 17 4.35 -4.73 5.75
C TYR A 17 5.86 -4.47 5.63
N ARG A 18 6.33 -3.27 5.98
CA ARG A 18 7.78 -2.98 6.07
C ARG A 18 8.48 -3.87 7.08
N ALA A 19 7.87 -4.09 8.26
CA ALA A 19 8.41 -4.98 9.27
C ALA A 19 8.46 -6.46 8.83
N VAL A 20 7.53 -6.90 7.96
CA VAL A 20 7.57 -8.22 7.32
C VAL A 20 8.73 -8.28 6.31
N LEU A 21 8.84 -7.29 5.43
CA LEU A 21 9.89 -7.26 4.40
C LEU A 21 11.32 -7.18 4.94
N LEU A 22 11.51 -6.62 6.14
CA LEU A 22 12.82 -6.62 6.81
C LEU A 22 13.26 -8.02 7.26
N ARG A 23 12.31 -8.95 7.41
CA ARG A 23 12.56 -10.36 7.77
C ARG A 23 12.53 -11.29 6.56
N ASP A 24 12.23 -10.76 5.37
CA ASP A 24 12.21 -11.52 4.13
C ASP A 24 13.66 -11.82 3.68
N PRO A 25 14.04 -13.09 3.48
CA PRO A 25 15.40 -13.48 3.13
C PRO A 25 15.77 -13.13 1.67
N ARG A 26 14.81 -12.69 0.84
CA ARG A 26 14.98 -12.29 -0.57
C ARG A 26 15.70 -13.33 -1.42
N LEU A 27 15.47 -14.60 -1.12
CA LEU A 27 16.02 -15.72 -1.86
C LEU A 27 15.22 -15.97 -3.14
N PRO A 28 15.85 -16.56 -4.17
CA PRO A 28 15.14 -17.17 -5.30
C PRO A 28 14.05 -18.15 -4.84
N ALA A 29 13.00 -18.31 -5.65
CA ALA A 29 11.81 -19.08 -5.27
C ALA A 29 12.11 -20.56 -4.97
N ASP A 30 13.09 -21.14 -5.67
CA ASP A 30 13.59 -22.51 -5.50
C ASP A 30 14.40 -22.71 -4.20
N ALA A 31 14.87 -21.63 -3.59
CA ALA A 31 15.59 -21.65 -2.31
C ALA A 31 14.69 -21.35 -1.10
N LEU A 32 13.39 -21.10 -1.32
CA LEU A 32 12.42 -20.84 -0.26
C LEU A 32 11.68 -22.12 0.17
N PRO A 33 11.21 -22.19 1.42
CA PRO A 33 10.24 -23.21 1.83
C PRO A 33 9.00 -23.20 0.92
N LEU A 34 8.42 -24.37 0.67
CA LEU A 34 7.25 -24.53 -0.21
C LEU A 34 6.04 -23.67 0.23
N ASP A 35 5.90 -23.44 1.53
CA ASP A 35 4.82 -22.69 2.16
C ASP A 35 5.21 -21.23 2.49
N TRP A 36 6.30 -20.72 1.90
CA TRP A 36 6.76 -19.36 2.18
C TRP A 36 5.68 -18.32 1.84
N PRO A 37 5.24 -17.48 2.80
CA PRO A 37 4.05 -16.64 2.63
C PRO A 37 4.31 -15.37 1.81
N GLY A 38 5.53 -15.14 1.31
CA GLY A 38 5.95 -13.88 0.70
C GLY A 38 5.01 -13.36 -0.39
N LEU A 39 4.67 -14.21 -1.36
CA LEU A 39 3.75 -13.84 -2.46
C LEU A 39 2.33 -13.57 -1.95
N ALA A 40 1.82 -14.42 -1.04
CA ALA A 40 0.50 -14.25 -0.46
C ALA A 40 0.39 -12.94 0.35
N ALA A 41 1.41 -12.63 1.15
CA ALA A 41 1.51 -11.38 1.92
C ALA A 41 1.57 -10.16 1.00
N ARG A 42 2.35 -10.23 -0.08
CA ARG A 42 2.46 -9.16 -1.09
C ARG A 42 1.15 -8.88 -1.82
N ARG A 43 0.45 -9.94 -2.26
CA ARG A 43 -0.88 -9.82 -2.87
C ARG A 43 -1.91 -9.27 -1.88
N LEU A 44 -1.88 -9.70 -0.62
CA LEU A 44 -2.76 -9.17 0.42
C LEU A 44 -2.51 -7.68 0.68
N PHE A 45 -1.25 -7.27 0.81
CA PHE A 45 -0.86 -5.88 0.94
C PHE A 45 -1.39 -5.05 -0.23
N ALA A 46 -1.18 -5.49 -1.46
CA ALA A 46 -1.64 -4.78 -2.65
C ALA A 46 -3.17 -4.58 -2.65
N ARG A 47 -3.93 -5.63 -2.31
CA ARG A 47 -5.40 -5.56 -2.26
C ARG A 47 -5.89 -4.55 -1.22
N LEU A 48 -5.36 -4.62 0.00
CA LEU A 48 -5.75 -3.74 1.09
C LEU A 48 -5.31 -2.29 0.84
N TYR A 49 -4.09 -2.08 0.35
CA TYR A 49 -3.61 -0.74 0.05
C TYR A 49 -4.51 -0.07 -1.00
N ARG A 50 -4.83 -0.79 -2.08
CA ARG A 50 -5.70 -0.27 -3.14
C ARG A 50 -7.12 -0.03 -2.67
N SER A 51 -7.69 -0.88 -1.82
CA SER A 51 -9.05 -0.67 -1.31
C SER A 51 -9.16 0.51 -0.36
N LEU A 52 -8.11 0.79 0.42
CA LEU A 52 -8.05 1.94 1.33
C LEU A 52 -7.78 3.26 0.59
N SER A 53 -7.07 3.22 -0.53
CA SER A 53 -6.54 4.40 -1.21
C SER A 53 -7.59 5.44 -1.59
N PRO A 54 -8.72 5.11 -2.27
CA PRO A 54 -9.69 6.11 -2.69
C PRO A 54 -10.21 6.98 -1.54
N LEU A 55 -10.53 6.36 -0.40
CA LEU A 55 -11.05 7.07 0.76
C LEU A 55 -9.95 7.85 1.50
N ALA A 56 -8.75 7.27 1.60
CA ALA A 56 -7.60 7.92 2.22
C ALA A 56 -7.14 9.15 1.41
N ASP A 57 -7.06 9.01 0.10
CA ASP A 57 -6.58 10.03 -0.83
C ASP A 57 -7.56 11.21 -0.90
N ALA A 58 -8.87 10.94 -0.93
CA ALA A 58 -9.90 11.97 -0.81
C ALA A 58 -9.82 12.72 0.54
N HIS A 59 -9.57 12.01 1.64
CA HIS A 59 -9.44 12.64 2.96
C HIS A 59 -8.21 13.52 3.05
N ILE A 60 -7.07 13.06 2.52
CA ILE A 60 -5.82 13.83 2.47
C ILE A 60 -6.06 15.11 1.68
N ALA A 61 -6.65 15.02 0.49
CA ALA A 61 -6.90 16.20 -0.33
C ALA A 61 -7.80 17.24 0.33
N ALA A 62 -8.78 16.77 1.10
CA ALA A 62 -9.73 17.64 1.76
C ALA A 62 -9.20 18.29 3.05
N ARG A 63 -8.13 17.76 3.67
CA ARG A 63 -7.75 18.11 5.06
C ARG A 63 -6.27 18.33 5.33
N PHE A 64 -5.38 17.92 4.42
CA PHE A 64 -3.95 17.99 4.62
C PHE A 64 -3.38 19.11 3.75
N GLU A 65 -2.48 19.89 4.32
CA GLU A 65 -1.81 21.00 3.63
C GLU A 65 -0.31 20.71 3.48
N GLY A 66 0.21 21.04 2.32
CA GLY A 66 1.63 21.09 2.01
C GLY A 66 2.11 22.54 1.90
N ARG A 67 3.27 22.73 1.26
CA ARG A 67 3.86 24.07 1.06
C ARG A 67 2.98 25.02 0.24
N ASP A 68 2.24 24.48 -0.72
CA ASP A 68 1.48 25.26 -1.70
C ASP A 68 -0.04 25.21 -1.45
N GLY A 69 -0.45 24.94 -0.20
CA GLY A 69 -1.85 24.77 0.18
C GLY A 69 -2.27 23.31 0.28
N HIS A 70 -3.53 22.99 -0.02
CA HIS A 70 -4.05 21.63 0.13
C HIS A 70 -3.31 20.63 -0.76
N LEU A 71 -3.01 19.46 -0.21
CA LEU A 71 -2.40 18.38 -0.99
C LEU A 71 -3.38 17.89 -2.07
N PRO A 72 -2.89 17.42 -3.23
CA PRO A 72 -3.76 16.83 -4.24
C PRO A 72 -4.23 15.43 -3.81
N ALA A 73 -5.42 15.03 -4.29
CA ALA A 73 -5.92 13.67 -4.10
C ALA A 73 -5.09 12.64 -4.88
N GLU A 74 -4.49 13.05 -5.99
CA GLU A 74 -3.64 12.18 -6.80
C GLU A 74 -2.41 12.97 -7.29
N THR A 75 -1.27 12.31 -7.24
CA THR A 75 -0.02 12.71 -7.91
C THR A 75 0.38 11.64 -8.93
N ALA A 76 1.33 11.97 -9.80
CA ALA A 76 1.90 10.99 -10.73
C ALA A 76 2.43 9.74 -10.01
N GLU A 77 3.02 9.91 -8.82
CA GLU A 77 3.55 8.82 -8.00
C GLU A 77 2.44 7.96 -7.39
N THR A 78 1.32 8.56 -6.93
CA THR A 78 0.20 7.77 -6.40
C THR A 78 -0.46 6.97 -7.51
N ALA A 79 -0.69 7.56 -8.69
CA ALA A 79 -1.23 6.87 -9.85
C ALA A 79 -0.32 5.69 -10.29
N THR A 80 0.99 5.94 -10.41
CA THR A 80 1.97 4.90 -10.75
C THR A 80 1.98 3.75 -9.74
N ARG A 81 1.90 4.08 -8.44
CA ARG A 81 1.83 3.08 -7.37
C ARG A 81 0.57 2.22 -7.49
N LEU A 82 -0.60 2.82 -7.69
CA LEU A 82 -1.87 2.08 -7.81
C LEU A 82 -1.89 1.18 -9.05
N GLN A 83 -1.28 1.62 -10.15
CA GLN A 83 -1.15 0.80 -11.35
C GLN A 83 -0.19 -0.39 -11.14
N SER A 84 0.94 -0.18 -10.45
CA SER A 84 1.87 -1.25 -10.08
C SER A 84 1.20 -2.29 -9.18
N LEU A 85 0.49 -1.86 -8.14
CA LEU A 85 -0.25 -2.76 -7.24
C LEU A 85 -1.37 -3.52 -7.95
N SER A 86 -1.97 -2.92 -8.98
CA SER A 86 -3.02 -3.60 -9.75
C SER A 86 -2.48 -4.74 -10.59
N ARG A 87 -1.28 -4.59 -11.17
CA ARG A 87 -0.57 -5.68 -11.84
C ARG A 87 -0.19 -6.81 -10.88
N GLU A 88 0.24 -6.47 -9.66
CA GLU A 88 0.57 -7.44 -8.62
C GLU A 88 -0.62 -8.33 -8.22
N ILE A 89 -1.84 -7.79 -8.28
CA ILE A 89 -3.06 -8.53 -7.94
C ILE A 89 -3.53 -9.43 -9.08
N ALA A 90 -3.26 -9.03 -10.33
CA ALA A 90 -3.63 -9.78 -11.53
C ALA A 90 -2.68 -10.97 -11.79
N ASN A 91 -1.45 -10.89 -11.29
CA ASN A 91 -0.44 -11.95 -11.39
C ASN A 91 -0.57 -13.00 -10.29
#